data_AF-A0A523TWP6-F1
#
_entry.id   AF-A0A523TWP6-F1
#
_cell.length_a   1.000
_cell.length_b   1.000
_cell.length_c   1.000
_cell.angle_alpha   90.00
_cell.angle_beta   90.00
_cell.angle_gamma   90.00
#
_symmetry.space_group_name_H-M   'P 1'
#
loop_
_entity.id
_entity.type
_entity.pdbx_description
1 polymer ?
#
loop_
_entity_poly.entity_id
_entity_poly.type
_entity_poly.pdbx_seq_one_letter_code
_entity_poly.pdbx_strand_id
1 'polypeptide(L)'
;MHRYLPKLLVHSFLACFLVLACTAGCSRPVVMEDTGQPKAAAPDRPEDVIVHKLEKDAPPIADSEGGEELSDSGIAGGAQKSRGPKKPFAPAPRKSYSKKRKSKSPPMENRAAAREMERKQERDKDKADSKWSRIKADVKGVAWKDRYKVKTAHFDVQCNVSKEVTRHYGKVLEALYKRYSKVFAALEPRRHRTVVYIFRNEEEFGFFCDASSYDEAKSAKGVYDPKLKEIICYHEMDGGKWLTCSVLARQLCYDFQVRFGNIEGGKLPRWSSEGLAALFEGVEISKDFKVSLTGPRKNSLAALKKDADNNQHVTVKKMLNAGSKEWDSRHDNTAGSFVWWLLKDSKKKKYKNLYERYLLGILKGKSRSPGSGDFIKVVEEVTGKTIEDLEAEWREYVQDMKLPGDDVVGQERR
;
A
#
# COMPACT_ATOMS: atom_id res chain seq x y z
N MET A 1 50.49 -0.30 10.68
CA MET A 1 49.96 0.64 11.69
C MET A 1 49.62 1.95 10.99
N HIS A 2 48.44 2.07 10.38
CA HIS A 2 47.26 2.75 10.94
C HIS A 2 47.56 4.01 11.75
N ARG A 3 47.14 5.19 11.24
CA ARG A 3 46.20 6.09 11.94
C ARG A 3 45.85 7.37 11.14
N TYR A 4 44.57 7.73 11.26
CA TYR A 4 43.88 9.01 11.02
C TYR A 4 43.60 9.52 9.59
N LEU A 5 42.36 9.26 9.15
CA LEU A 5 41.60 10.06 8.18
C LEU A 5 40.35 10.61 8.89
N PRO A 6 40.01 11.90 8.76
CA PRO A 6 38.82 12.45 9.40
C PRO A 6 37.56 12.18 8.58
N LYS A 7 36.48 11.85 9.30
CA LYS A 7 35.11 11.80 8.79
C LYS A 7 34.63 13.23 8.51
N LEU A 8 34.36 13.56 7.24
CA LEU A 8 33.65 14.78 6.85
C LEU A 8 32.44 14.43 5.98
N LEU A 9 31.26 14.54 6.62
CA LEU A 9 30.02 15.10 6.11
C LEU A 9 29.58 14.75 4.67
N VAL A 10 28.84 13.65 4.58
CA VAL A 10 27.87 13.39 3.51
C VAL A 10 26.62 14.22 3.79
N HIS A 11 26.60 15.51 3.47
CA HIS A 11 25.38 16.35 3.38
C HIS A 11 25.69 17.56 2.50
N SER A 12 25.51 17.42 1.18
CA SER A 12 25.28 18.52 0.22
C SER A 12 25.31 17.96 -1.19
N PHE A 13 24.17 17.88 -1.89
CA PHE A 13 24.10 17.96 -3.36
C PHE A 13 22.64 18.07 -3.86
N LEU A 14 21.83 18.91 -3.21
CA LEU A 14 20.45 19.20 -3.67
C LEU A 14 20.08 20.69 -3.57
N ALA A 15 21.06 21.58 -3.78
CA ALA A 15 20.88 23.04 -3.67
C ALA A 15 21.45 23.82 -4.86
N CYS A 16 21.41 23.28 -6.10
CA CYS A 16 22.01 23.96 -7.27
C CYS A 16 21.06 24.26 -8.45
N PHE A 17 19.74 24.37 -8.27
CA PHE A 17 18.86 24.73 -9.41
C PHE A 17 17.68 25.66 -9.11
N LEU A 18 17.82 26.59 -8.16
CA LEU A 18 16.78 27.59 -7.88
C LEU A 18 17.39 28.98 -7.61
N VAL A 19 18.09 29.52 -8.61
CA VAL A 19 18.32 30.96 -8.75
C VAL A 19 18.23 31.30 -10.24
N LEU A 20 17.06 31.75 -10.69
CA LEU A 20 16.85 32.75 -11.76
C LEU A 20 15.36 32.78 -12.18
N ALA A 21 14.84 34.00 -12.33
CA ALA A 21 13.55 34.42 -12.89
C ALA A 21 12.33 34.40 -11.95
N CYS A 22 12.02 35.55 -11.34
CA CYS A 22 10.96 36.45 -11.85
C CYS A 22 10.76 37.64 -10.89
N THR A 23 11.32 38.78 -11.30
CA THR A 23 10.94 40.11 -10.83
C THR A 23 9.72 40.61 -11.61
N ALA A 24 8.90 41.41 -10.93
CA ALA A 24 7.89 42.36 -11.43
C ALA A 24 6.47 41.82 -11.72
N GLY A 25 5.50 42.42 -11.00
CA GLY A 25 4.07 42.26 -11.23
C GLY A 25 3.22 42.69 -10.03
N CYS A 26 3.35 43.95 -9.58
CA CYS A 26 2.42 44.55 -8.62
C CYS A 26 1.06 44.78 -9.29
N SER A 27 0.04 44.03 -8.87
CA SER A 27 -1.37 44.32 -9.18
C SER A 27 -2.10 44.72 -7.89
N ARG A 28 -2.78 45.86 -7.95
CA ARG A 28 -3.56 46.46 -6.84
C ARG A 28 -4.66 45.51 -6.33
N PRO A 29 -5.02 45.57 -5.03
CA PRO A 29 -6.18 44.87 -4.52
C PRO A 29 -7.47 45.51 -5.04
N VAL A 30 -8.34 44.70 -5.64
CA VAL A 30 -9.73 45.04 -5.89
C VAL A 30 -10.48 44.89 -4.56
N VAL A 31 -11.02 45.99 -4.05
CA VAL A 31 -11.97 46.01 -2.94
C VAL A 31 -13.29 45.50 -3.50
N MET A 32 -13.70 44.29 -3.12
CA MET A 32 -15.05 43.80 -3.39
C MET A 32 -15.96 44.28 -2.26
N GLU A 33 -16.98 45.05 -2.61
CA GLU A 33 -18.05 45.45 -1.70
C GLU A 33 -18.84 44.22 -1.25
N ASP A 34 -19.05 44.14 0.06
CA ASP A 34 -19.78 43.09 0.76
C ASP A 34 -21.29 43.26 0.50
N THR A 35 -21.79 42.63 -0.57
CA THR A 35 -23.23 42.54 -0.81
C THR A 35 -23.81 41.59 0.22
N GLY A 36 -24.45 42.14 1.25
CA GLY A 36 -25.07 41.44 2.38
C GLY A 36 -26.22 40.49 2.03
N GLN A 37 -25.95 39.49 1.19
CA GLN A 37 -26.84 38.36 0.99
C GLN A 37 -26.72 37.40 2.17
N PRO A 38 -27.85 36.92 2.73
CA PRO A 38 -27.82 35.92 3.78
C PRO A 38 -27.10 34.67 3.29
N LYS A 39 -26.03 34.27 3.98
CA LYS A 39 -25.33 33.00 3.76
C LYS A 39 -26.36 31.87 3.79
N ALA A 40 -26.63 31.26 2.64
CA ALA A 40 -27.35 29.99 2.58
C ALA A 40 -26.71 29.02 3.57
N ALA A 41 -27.54 28.36 4.39
CA ALA A 41 -27.07 27.33 5.31
C ALA A 41 -26.19 26.34 4.54
N ALA A 42 -25.00 26.03 5.08
CA ALA A 42 -24.15 25.03 4.46
C ALA A 42 -24.97 23.74 4.33
N PRO A 43 -24.95 23.06 3.17
CA PRO A 43 -25.65 21.79 3.02
C PRO A 43 -25.19 20.85 4.13
N ASP A 44 -26.14 20.12 4.72
CA ASP A 44 -25.86 19.13 5.75
C ASP A 44 -24.70 18.25 5.29
N ARG A 45 -23.72 18.05 6.17
CA ARG A 45 -22.60 17.22 5.80
C ARG A 45 -23.13 15.80 5.56
N PRO A 46 -22.56 15.05 4.60
CA PRO A 46 -23.00 13.69 4.31
C PRO A 46 -23.09 12.84 5.59
N GLU A 47 -22.18 13.07 6.54
CA GLU A 47 -22.19 12.42 7.86
C GLU A 47 -23.54 12.50 8.59
N ASP A 48 -24.26 13.62 8.55
CA ASP A 48 -25.52 13.80 9.28
C ASP A 48 -26.70 13.10 8.57
N VAL A 49 -26.72 13.13 7.24
CA VAL A 49 -27.72 12.42 6.42
C VAL A 49 -27.53 10.90 6.54
N ILE A 50 -26.28 10.45 6.59
CA ILE A 50 -25.91 9.04 6.66
C ILE A 50 -26.14 8.46 8.05
N VAL A 51 -25.87 9.20 9.13
CA VAL A 51 -26.23 8.78 10.49
C VAL A 51 -27.72 8.47 10.56
N HIS A 52 -28.58 9.33 10.01
CA HIS A 52 -30.02 9.08 10.00
C HIS A 52 -30.46 7.86 9.17
N LYS A 53 -29.80 7.59 8.05
CA LYS A 53 -30.14 6.42 7.22
C LYS A 53 -29.63 5.11 7.81
N LEU A 54 -28.39 5.09 8.30
CA LEU A 54 -27.84 3.95 9.04
C LEU A 54 -28.67 3.67 10.31
N GLU A 55 -29.23 4.68 10.98
CA GLU A 55 -30.10 4.45 12.14
C GLU A 55 -31.42 3.76 11.82
N LYS A 56 -32.03 4.05 10.66
CA LYS A 56 -33.32 3.47 10.27
C LYS A 56 -33.18 2.08 9.69
N ASP A 57 -32.12 1.87 8.93
CA ASP A 57 -32.01 0.70 8.04
C ASP A 57 -30.93 -0.30 8.50
N ALA A 58 -30.08 0.03 9.48
CA ALA A 58 -29.09 -0.93 9.97
C ALA A 58 -29.77 -2.09 10.70
N PRO A 59 -29.36 -3.34 10.42
CA PRO A 59 -29.89 -4.49 11.14
C PRO A 59 -29.62 -4.33 12.65
N PRO A 60 -30.58 -4.73 13.51
CA PRO A 60 -30.36 -4.73 14.95
C PRO A 60 -29.10 -5.53 15.28
N ILE A 61 -28.31 -5.05 16.23
CA ILE A 61 -27.11 -5.73 16.72
C ILE A 61 -27.56 -7.09 17.26
N ALA A 62 -27.33 -8.16 16.49
CA ALA A 62 -27.67 -9.50 16.92
C ALA A 62 -26.78 -9.87 18.11
N ASP A 63 -27.40 -10.14 19.26
CA ASP A 63 -26.74 -10.81 20.36
C ASP A 63 -26.47 -12.26 19.95
N SER A 64 -25.32 -12.50 19.33
CA SER A 64 -24.91 -13.84 18.89
C SER A 64 -24.45 -14.69 20.09
N GLU A 65 -25.40 -15.27 20.82
CA GLU A 65 -25.20 -16.53 21.52
C GLU A 65 -25.61 -17.66 20.57
N GLY A 66 -24.63 -18.29 19.92
CA GLY A 66 -24.91 -19.39 18.99
C GLY A 66 -23.70 -19.68 18.11
N GLY A 67 -22.79 -20.52 18.61
CA GLY A 67 -21.79 -21.15 17.77
C GLY A 67 -22.45 -22.27 16.97
N GLU A 68 -22.70 -22.03 15.69
CA GLU A 68 -23.00 -23.11 14.74
C GLU A 68 -21.71 -23.61 14.08
N GLU A 69 -21.44 -24.89 14.28
CA GLU A 69 -20.47 -25.66 13.51
C GLU A 69 -20.87 -25.65 12.02
N LEU A 70 -20.00 -25.11 11.17
CA LEU A 70 -20.13 -25.23 9.72
C LEU A 70 -19.91 -26.69 9.31
N SER A 71 -21.02 -27.38 9.04
CA SER A 71 -21.05 -28.69 8.41
C SER A 71 -20.74 -28.57 6.92
N ASP A 72 -19.75 -29.36 6.51
CA ASP A 72 -19.28 -29.58 5.14
C ASP A 72 -20.42 -30.20 4.29
N SER A 73 -20.96 -29.43 3.34
CA SER A 73 -21.88 -29.97 2.33
C SER A 73 -21.39 -29.65 0.93
N GLY A 74 -21.29 -30.72 0.14
CA GLY A 74 -20.54 -30.79 -1.09
C GLY A 74 -21.16 -30.05 -2.28
N ILE A 75 -20.29 -29.64 -3.19
CA ILE A 75 -20.67 -29.28 -4.56
C ILE A 75 -20.09 -30.34 -5.49
N ALA A 76 -21.02 -31.04 -6.13
CA ALA A 76 -20.78 -31.93 -7.26
C ALA A 76 -20.64 -31.13 -8.56
N GLY A 77 -19.70 -31.53 -9.41
CA GLY A 77 -19.53 -31.05 -10.78
C GLY A 77 -18.15 -31.51 -11.27
N GLY A 78 -18.04 -32.57 -12.08
CA GLY A 78 -18.35 -32.54 -13.51
C GLY A 78 -17.09 -32.95 -14.26
N ALA A 79 -16.90 -34.26 -14.45
CA ALA A 79 -15.72 -34.84 -15.04
C ALA A 79 -15.76 -34.78 -16.59
N GLN A 80 -14.76 -34.15 -17.21
CA GLN A 80 -14.41 -34.38 -18.61
C GLN A 80 -12.98 -34.91 -18.73
N LYS A 81 -12.89 -36.13 -19.26
CA LYS A 81 -11.66 -36.89 -19.55
C LYS A 81 -11.07 -36.42 -20.89
N SER A 82 -9.80 -36.08 -20.90
CA SER A 82 -8.96 -36.25 -22.10
C SER A 82 -7.56 -36.70 -21.69
N ARG A 83 -7.28 -38.00 -21.92
CA ARG A 83 -5.99 -38.65 -21.73
C ARG A 83 -5.12 -38.42 -22.96
N GLY A 84 -3.91 -37.89 -22.76
CA GLY A 84 -2.81 -37.92 -23.72
C GLY A 84 -1.60 -38.65 -23.11
N PRO A 85 -0.79 -39.40 -23.89
CA PRO A 85 0.20 -40.34 -23.36
C PRO A 85 1.47 -39.63 -22.86
N LYS A 86 1.83 -39.88 -21.59
CA LYS A 86 3.13 -39.49 -21.02
C LYS A 86 4.19 -40.54 -21.35
N LYS A 87 5.28 -40.12 -21.99
CA LYS A 87 6.50 -40.92 -22.21
C LYS A 87 7.26 -41.12 -20.86
N PRO A 88 7.95 -42.26 -20.66
CA PRO A 88 8.72 -42.51 -19.45
C PRO A 88 10.08 -41.80 -19.52
N PHE A 89 10.39 -40.97 -18.51
CA PHE A 89 11.74 -40.46 -18.28
C PHE A 89 12.51 -41.43 -17.39
N ALA A 90 13.66 -41.89 -17.88
CA ALA A 90 14.60 -42.72 -17.15
C ALA A 90 15.29 -41.93 -16.01
N PRO A 91 15.49 -42.51 -14.82
CA PRO A 91 16.21 -41.85 -13.74
C PRO A 91 17.73 -41.94 -13.96
N ALA A 92 18.40 -40.78 -13.88
CA ALA A 92 19.85 -40.66 -13.88
C ALA A 92 20.47 -41.18 -12.54
N PRO A 93 21.71 -41.69 -12.57
CA PRO A 93 22.35 -42.31 -11.42
C PRO A 93 22.79 -41.29 -10.35
N ARG A 94 22.37 -41.49 -9.10
CA ARG A 94 22.76 -40.70 -7.93
C ARG A 94 24.19 -41.03 -7.51
N LYS A 95 25.10 -40.04 -7.54
CA LYS A 95 26.46 -40.15 -7.03
C LYS A 95 26.55 -39.83 -5.52
N SER A 96 27.06 -40.83 -4.79
CA SER A 96 28.05 -40.76 -3.68
C SER A 96 27.86 -39.80 -2.49
N TYR A 97 27.53 -40.39 -1.34
CA TYR A 97 28.09 -40.20 0.01
C TYR A 97 28.79 -38.87 0.33
N SER A 98 28.09 -37.98 1.03
CA SER A 98 28.70 -36.94 1.85
C SER A 98 29.02 -37.48 3.25
N LYS A 99 30.29 -37.38 3.65
CA LYS A 99 30.76 -37.73 5.00
C LYS A 99 30.06 -36.86 6.05
N LYS A 100 29.25 -37.47 6.93
CA LYS A 100 28.70 -36.86 8.15
C LYS A 100 29.85 -36.33 9.02
N ARG A 101 30.15 -35.04 8.91
CA ARG A 101 30.94 -34.31 9.92
C ARG A 101 30.11 -34.28 11.21
N LYS A 102 30.56 -34.99 12.26
CA LYS A 102 30.03 -34.86 13.62
C LYS A 102 30.19 -33.40 14.08
N SER A 103 29.13 -32.61 13.97
CA SER A 103 29.07 -31.27 14.54
C SER A 103 29.19 -31.40 16.06
N LYS A 104 30.27 -30.85 16.63
CA LYS A 104 30.41 -30.71 18.09
C LYS A 104 29.18 -29.97 18.60
N SER A 105 28.49 -30.59 19.57
CA SER A 105 27.35 -29.98 20.27
C SER A 105 27.76 -28.59 20.78
N PRO A 106 26.88 -27.57 20.67
CA PRO A 106 27.15 -26.27 21.26
C PRO A 106 27.42 -26.41 22.77
N PRO A 107 28.30 -25.58 23.35
CA PRO A 107 28.57 -25.56 24.80
C PRO A 107 27.27 -25.48 25.61
N MET A 108 27.20 -26.16 26.76
CA MET A 108 25.98 -26.23 27.59
C MET A 108 25.45 -24.85 28.00
N GLU A 109 26.31 -23.86 28.20
CA GLU A 109 25.89 -22.49 28.55
C GLU A 109 24.99 -21.84 27.49
N ASN A 110 25.17 -22.18 26.20
CA ASN A 110 24.31 -21.67 25.13
C ASN A 110 22.90 -22.29 25.14
N ARG A 111 22.70 -23.42 25.83
CA ARG A 111 21.37 -24.07 25.92
C ARG A 111 20.44 -23.36 26.90
N ALA A 112 20.97 -22.81 28.00
CA ALA A 112 20.16 -22.08 28.98
C ALA A 112 19.65 -20.76 28.40
N ALA A 113 20.53 -19.99 27.75
CA ALA A 113 20.15 -18.74 27.09
C ALA A 113 19.13 -18.96 25.95
N ALA A 114 19.30 -20.03 25.16
CA ALA A 114 18.34 -20.39 24.12
C ALA A 114 16.96 -20.74 24.69
N ARG A 115 16.90 -21.54 25.76
CA ARG A 115 15.64 -21.91 26.44
C ARG A 115 14.95 -20.70 27.07
N GLU A 116 15.70 -19.77 27.64
CA GLU A 116 15.11 -18.54 28.21
C GLU A 116 14.56 -17.62 27.11
N MET A 117 15.26 -17.48 25.98
CA MET A 117 14.73 -16.75 24.83
C MET A 117 13.47 -17.41 24.26
N GLU A 118 13.43 -18.73 24.15
CA GLU A 118 12.26 -19.49 23.69
C GLU A 118 11.06 -19.30 24.63
N ARG A 119 11.27 -19.42 25.96
CA ARG A 119 10.24 -19.14 26.97
C ARG A 119 9.72 -17.70 26.92
N LYS A 120 10.61 -16.74 26.68
CA LYS A 120 10.22 -15.34 26.53
C LYS A 120 9.37 -15.14 25.27
N GLN A 121 9.77 -15.75 24.15
CA GLN A 121 9.00 -15.71 22.90
C GLN A 121 7.62 -16.35 23.07
N GLU A 122 7.52 -17.48 23.78
CA GLU A 122 6.26 -18.16 24.07
C GLU A 122 5.35 -17.29 24.96
N ARG A 123 5.87 -16.74 26.06
CA ARG A 123 5.10 -15.81 26.92
C ARG A 123 4.64 -14.55 26.18
N ASP A 124 5.49 -14.01 25.30
CA ASP A 124 5.14 -12.86 24.48
C ASP A 124 4.08 -13.21 23.43
N LYS A 125 4.10 -14.45 22.92
CA LYS A 125 3.07 -15.00 22.04
C LYS A 125 1.75 -15.19 22.78
N ASP A 126 1.74 -15.80 23.96
CA ASP A 126 0.53 -16.00 24.78
C ASP A 126 -0.11 -14.67 25.19
N LYS A 127 0.70 -13.69 25.59
CA LYS A 127 0.22 -12.34 25.89
C LYS A 127 -0.36 -11.65 24.66
N ALA A 128 0.24 -11.87 23.49
CA ALA A 128 -0.31 -11.37 22.24
C ALA A 128 -1.66 -12.06 21.96
N ASP A 129 -1.72 -13.38 22.01
CA ASP A 129 -2.91 -14.19 21.73
C ASP A 129 -4.07 -13.86 22.69
N SER A 130 -3.79 -13.66 23.98
CA SER A 130 -4.77 -13.19 24.97
C SER A 130 -5.26 -11.76 24.70
N LYS A 131 -4.38 -10.88 24.23
CA LYS A 131 -4.79 -9.55 23.78
C LYS A 131 -5.62 -9.62 22.49
N TRP A 132 -5.32 -10.57 21.60
CA TRP A 132 -6.03 -10.78 20.35
C TRP A 132 -7.42 -11.39 20.53
N SER A 133 -7.58 -12.34 21.45
CA SER A 133 -8.90 -12.90 21.77
C SER A 133 -9.84 -11.82 22.31
N ARG A 134 -9.30 -10.84 23.07
CA ARG A 134 -10.06 -9.64 23.47
C ARG A 134 -10.45 -8.77 22.28
N ILE A 135 -9.54 -8.49 21.36
CA ILE A 135 -9.85 -7.69 20.16
C ILE A 135 -10.87 -8.39 19.25
N LYS A 136 -10.82 -9.73 19.13
CA LYS A 136 -11.85 -10.50 18.41
C LYS A 136 -13.21 -10.45 19.10
N ALA A 137 -13.25 -10.44 20.44
CA ALA A 137 -14.49 -10.25 21.19
C ALA A 137 -15.04 -8.82 21.04
N ASP A 138 -14.16 -7.82 20.83
CA ASP A 138 -14.53 -6.42 20.60
C ASP A 138 -15.14 -6.15 19.20
N VAL A 139 -15.29 -7.17 18.34
CA VAL A 139 -15.89 -7.01 16.99
C VAL A 139 -17.38 -6.65 17.04
N LYS A 140 -18.05 -6.76 18.19
CA LYS A 140 -19.43 -6.25 18.36
C LYS A 140 -19.55 -4.77 17.98
N GLY A 141 -18.52 -3.98 18.26
CA GLY A 141 -18.50 -2.54 17.95
C GLY A 141 -19.54 -1.73 18.72
N VAL A 142 -19.74 -0.49 18.29
CA VAL A 142 -20.82 0.40 18.72
C VAL A 142 -21.59 0.91 17.51
N ALA A 143 -22.79 1.47 17.72
CA ALA A 143 -23.50 2.16 16.65
C ALA A 143 -22.65 3.32 16.09
N TRP A 144 -22.77 3.61 14.80
CA TRP A 144 -21.94 4.63 14.14
C TRP A 144 -22.08 6.04 14.75
N LYS A 145 -23.26 6.37 15.30
CA LYS A 145 -23.47 7.64 16.03
C LYS A 145 -22.59 7.76 17.27
N ASP A 146 -22.31 6.64 17.92
CA ASP A 146 -21.51 6.53 19.15
C ASP A 146 -20.04 6.17 18.86
N ARG A 147 -19.63 6.25 17.59
CA ARG A 147 -18.27 5.91 17.14
C ARG A 147 -17.20 6.65 17.92
N TYR A 148 -16.07 5.99 18.07
CA TYR A 148 -14.89 6.55 18.70
C TYR A 148 -14.18 7.49 17.73
N LYS A 149 -13.68 8.62 18.26
CA LYS A 149 -12.95 9.64 17.49
C LYS A 149 -11.57 9.87 18.09
N VAL A 150 -10.55 9.92 17.25
CA VAL A 150 -9.16 10.25 17.62
C VAL A 150 -8.62 11.26 16.63
N LYS A 151 -8.27 12.45 17.13
CA LYS A 151 -7.56 13.48 16.36
C LYS A 151 -6.07 13.33 16.55
N THR A 152 -5.32 13.31 15.45
CA THR A 152 -3.86 13.33 15.43
C THR A 152 -3.36 14.64 14.80
N ALA A 153 -2.08 14.72 14.46
CA ALA A 153 -1.54 15.91 13.78
C ALA A 153 -2.14 16.06 12.38
N HIS A 154 -2.20 14.96 11.62
CA HIS A 154 -2.58 14.94 10.21
C HIS A 154 -3.93 14.29 9.92
N PHE A 155 -4.58 13.66 10.91
CA PHE A 155 -5.80 12.88 10.69
C PHE A 155 -6.89 13.17 11.73
N ASP A 156 -8.15 12.99 11.31
CA ASP A 156 -9.30 12.81 12.20
C ASP A 156 -9.87 11.41 11.96
N VAL A 157 -9.58 10.47 12.86
CA VAL A 157 -9.92 9.05 12.71
C VAL A 157 -11.19 8.75 13.48
N GLN A 158 -12.18 8.19 12.78
CA GLN A 158 -13.48 7.84 13.31
C GLN A 158 -13.73 6.35 13.04
N CYS A 159 -14.01 5.58 14.09
CA CYS A 159 -14.17 4.13 13.99
C CYS A 159 -15.14 3.63 15.05
N ASN A 160 -16.03 2.71 14.68
CA ASN A 160 -17.05 2.15 15.56
C ASN A 160 -16.75 0.72 16.05
N VAL A 161 -15.48 0.30 16.03
CA VAL A 161 -15.04 -0.98 16.63
C VAL A 161 -14.75 -0.79 18.13
N SER A 162 -13.64 -0.15 18.48
CA SER A 162 -13.29 0.16 19.86
C SER A 162 -12.37 1.38 19.95
N LYS A 163 -12.26 1.97 21.13
CA LYS A 163 -11.37 3.12 21.37
C LYS A 163 -9.90 2.75 21.13
N GLU A 164 -9.52 1.54 21.50
CA GLU A 164 -8.17 0.98 21.34
C GLU A 164 -7.82 0.78 19.87
N VAL A 165 -8.74 0.21 19.09
CA VAL A 165 -8.62 0.04 17.63
C VAL A 165 -8.50 1.39 16.94
N THR A 166 -9.34 2.36 17.31
CA THR A 166 -9.30 3.72 16.75
C THR A 166 -7.96 4.40 17.00
N ARG A 167 -7.45 4.31 18.24
CA ARG A 167 -6.11 4.82 18.59
C ARG A 167 -5.00 4.10 17.85
N HIS A 168 -5.12 2.79 17.63
CA HIS A 168 -4.17 2.01 16.85
C HIS A 168 -4.08 2.54 15.42
N TYR A 169 -5.22 2.72 14.74
CA TYR A 169 -5.24 3.28 13.39
C TYR A 169 -4.69 4.70 13.32
N GLY A 170 -4.98 5.56 14.31
CA GLY A 170 -4.35 6.88 14.41
C GLY A 170 -2.82 6.83 14.41
N LYS A 171 -2.22 5.88 15.15
CA LYS A 171 -0.76 5.68 15.17
C LYS A 171 -0.23 5.12 13.85
N VAL A 172 -0.94 4.16 13.24
CA VAL A 172 -0.60 3.60 11.91
C VAL A 172 -0.57 4.70 10.85
N LEU A 173 -1.60 5.54 10.79
CA LEU A 173 -1.72 6.63 9.81
C LEU A 173 -0.60 7.67 9.96
N GLU A 174 -0.25 8.07 11.19
CA GLU A 174 0.88 8.98 11.42
C GLU A 174 2.23 8.37 11.01
N ALA A 175 2.42 7.07 11.26
CA ALA A 175 3.61 6.36 10.84
C ALA A 175 3.72 6.25 9.31
N LEU A 176 2.61 5.93 8.64
CA LEU A 176 2.50 5.94 7.19
C LEU A 176 2.78 7.35 6.64
N TYR A 177 2.11 8.38 7.17
CA TYR A 177 2.31 9.78 6.77
C TYR A 177 3.79 10.20 6.83
N LYS A 178 4.48 9.85 7.93
CA LYS A 178 5.92 10.09 8.08
C LYS A 178 6.74 9.37 7.01
N ARG A 179 6.36 8.16 6.61
CA ARG A 179 7.02 7.42 5.53
C ARG A 179 6.77 8.06 4.17
N TYR A 180 5.52 8.36 3.85
CA TYR A 180 5.11 9.05 2.62
C TYR A 180 5.83 10.39 2.46
N SER A 181 5.85 11.22 3.51
CA SER A 181 6.53 12.52 3.51
C SER A 181 8.02 12.40 3.19
N LYS A 182 8.69 11.31 3.61
CA LYS A 182 10.09 11.04 3.26
C LYS A 182 10.26 10.60 1.82
N VAL A 183 9.37 9.74 1.32
CA VAL A 183 9.43 9.21 -0.05
C VAL A 183 9.17 10.33 -1.07
N PHE A 184 8.18 11.18 -0.79
CA PHE A 184 7.74 12.24 -1.69
C PHE A 184 8.25 13.63 -1.29
N ALA A 185 9.33 13.71 -0.49
CA ALA A 185 9.85 14.98 0.02
C ALA A 185 10.17 15.99 -1.10
N ALA A 186 10.70 15.51 -2.23
CA ALA A 186 11.04 16.33 -3.39
C ALA A 186 9.84 16.93 -4.13
N LEU A 187 8.62 16.45 -3.85
CA LEU A 187 7.39 16.93 -4.46
C LEU A 187 6.64 17.95 -3.59
N GLU A 188 7.22 18.31 -2.43
CA GLU A 188 6.68 19.35 -1.53
C GLU A 188 5.18 19.20 -1.24
N PRO A 189 4.72 18.05 -0.71
CA PRO A 189 3.30 17.76 -0.55
C PRO A 189 2.62 18.79 0.36
N ARG A 190 1.47 19.30 -0.08
CA ARG A 190 0.63 20.22 0.69
C ARG A 190 0.15 19.60 2.00
N ARG A 191 -0.01 20.47 3.01
CA ARG A 191 -0.55 20.10 4.31
C ARG A 191 -2.06 20.29 4.30
N HIS A 192 -2.78 19.20 4.53
CA HIS A 192 -4.17 19.20 4.96
C HIS A 192 -4.39 18.06 5.96
N ARG A 193 -5.48 18.16 6.72
CA ARG A 193 -5.96 17.08 7.59
C ARG A 193 -6.93 16.22 6.80
N THR A 194 -6.73 14.90 6.85
CA THR A 194 -7.58 13.91 6.17
C THR A 194 -8.52 13.28 7.19
N VAL A 195 -9.81 13.19 6.89
CA VAL A 195 -10.77 12.46 7.75
C VAL A 195 -10.75 10.99 7.35
N VAL A 196 -10.76 10.09 8.32
CA VAL A 196 -10.71 8.64 8.07
C VAL A 196 -11.86 7.97 8.79
N TYR A 197 -12.77 7.37 8.02
CA TYR A 197 -13.88 6.58 8.51
C TYR A 197 -13.57 5.09 8.36
N ILE A 198 -13.63 4.36 9.47
CA ILE A 198 -13.36 2.93 9.53
C ILE A 198 -14.57 2.22 10.16
N PHE A 199 -15.43 1.66 9.30
CA PHE A 199 -16.61 0.89 9.72
C PHE A 199 -16.21 -0.43 10.37
N ARG A 200 -17.08 -1.01 11.19
CA ARG A 200 -16.73 -2.23 11.93
C ARG A 200 -16.57 -3.46 11.04
N ASN A 201 -17.27 -3.48 9.90
CA ASN A 201 -17.28 -4.60 8.97
C ASN A 201 -17.61 -4.12 7.54
N GLU A 202 -17.54 -5.05 6.60
CA GLU A 202 -17.81 -4.81 5.17
C GLU A 202 -19.27 -4.42 4.90
N GLU A 203 -20.21 -4.97 5.65
CA GLU A 203 -21.65 -4.71 5.49
C GLU A 203 -22.00 -3.25 5.77
N GLU A 204 -21.55 -2.69 6.91
CA GLU A 204 -21.76 -1.27 7.22
C GLU A 204 -21.08 -0.33 6.23
N PHE A 205 -19.88 -0.71 5.77
CA PHE A 205 -19.20 0.04 4.72
C PHE A 205 -20.00 0.01 3.42
N GLY A 206 -20.59 -1.12 3.06
CA GLY A 206 -21.52 -1.26 1.93
C GLY A 206 -22.72 -0.32 2.07
N PHE A 207 -23.42 -0.36 3.21
CA PHE A 207 -24.55 0.54 3.47
C PHE A 207 -24.16 2.02 3.39
N PHE A 208 -22.98 2.37 3.90
CA PHE A 208 -22.46 3.73 3.77
C PHE A 208 -22.23 4.12 2.30
N CYS A 209 -21.64 3.23 1.51
CA CYS A 209 -21.37 3.49 0.10
C CYS A 209 -22.67 3.68 -0.69
N ASP A 210 -23.68 2.85 -0.42
CA ASP A 210 -25.02 2.93 -1.00
C ASP A 210 -25.71 4.26 -0.68
N ALA A 211 -25.57 4.74 0.55
CA ALA A 211 -26.14 6.00 0.98
C ALA A 211 -25.43 7.23 0.38
N SER A 212 -24.14 7.10 0.04
CA SER A 212 -23.25 8.21 -0.33
C SER A 212 -22.91 8.28 -1.82
N SER A 213 -23.56 7.45 -2.66
CA SER A 213 -23.27 7.32 -4.08
C SER A 213 -21.82 6.91 -4.40
N TYR A 214 -21.18 6.14 -3.51
CA TYR A 214 -19.89 5.49 -3.78
C TYR A 214 -20.11 4.10 -4.40
N ASP A 215 -20.92 4.00 -5.45
CA ASP A 215 -21.32 2.70 -6.00
C ASP A 215 -20.12 1.86 -6.49
N GLU A 216 -19.10 2.51 -7.05
CA GLU A 216 -17.86 1.84 -7.48
C GLU A 216 -17.01 1.33 -6.30
N ALA A 217 -17.25 1.82 -5.08
CA ALA A 217 -16.48 1.45 -3.90
C ALA A 217 -16.99 0.18 -3.22
N LYS A 218 -18.18 -0.33 -3.56
CA LYS A 218 -18.77 -1.51 -2.88
C LYS A 218 -17.91 -2.77 -3.01
N SER A 219 -17.28 -2.95 -4.18
CA SER A 219 -16.35 -4.07 -4.41
C SER A 219 -14.93 -3.80 -3.88
N ALA A 220 -14.66 -2.59 -3.41
CA ALA A 220 -13.35 -2.19 -2.91
C ALA A 220 -13.33 -2.31 -1.37
N LYS A 221 -12.16 -2.63 -0.82
CA LYS A 221 -11.99 -2.66 0.65
C LYS A 221 -11.93 -1.26 1.28
N GLY A 222 -11.92 -0.23 0.45
CA GLY A 222 -11.92 1.16 0.85
C GLY A 222 -11.76 2.09 -0.35
N VAL A 223 -12.05 3.36 -0.13
CA VAL A 223 -12.02 4.42 -1.13
C VAL A 223 -11.43 5.69 -0.52
N TYR A 224 -10.79 6.49 -1.36
CA TYR A 224 -10.37 7.85 -1.04
C TYR A 224 -11.18 8.83 -1.90
N ASP A 225 -11.91 9.74 -1.24
CA ASP A 225 -12.58 10.85 -1.89
C ASP A 225 -11.62 12.05 -1.96
N PRO A 226 -11.16 12.46 -3.17
CA PRO A 226 -10.24 13.59 -3.32
C PRO A 226 -10.89 14.97 -3.08
N LYS A 227 -12.21 15.09 -3.26
CA LYS A 227 -12.96 16.34 -3.07
C LYS A 227 -13.16 16.61 -1.58
N LEU A 228 -13.61 15.62 -0.84
CA LEU A 228 -13.82 15.71 0.61
C LEU A 228 -12.52 15.50 1.40
N LYS A 229 -11.49 14.90 0.77
CA LYS A 229 -10.21 14.53 1.41
C LYS A 229 -10.45 13.54 2.54
N GLU A 230 -11.22 12.51 2.23
CA GLU A 230 -11.67 11.50 3.19
C GLU A 230 -11.25 10.11 2.73
N ILE A 231 -10.83 9.28 3.69
CA ILE A 231 -10.60 7.85 3.49
C ILE A 231 -11.73 7.10 4.16
N ILE A 232 -12.36 6.19 3.43
CA ILE A 232 -13.49 5.39 3.90
C ILE A 232 -13.12 3.93 3.70
N CYS A 233 -13.12 3.12 4.75
CA CYS A 233 -12.87 1.68 4.67
C CYS A 233 -13.53 0.95 5.85
N TYR A 234 -13.29 -0.35 5.98
CA TYR A 234 -13.74 -1.13 7.13
C TYR A 234 -12.61 -1.86 7.86
N HIS A 235 -12.90 -2.21 9.10
CA HIS A 235 -12.07 -3.04 9.94
C HIS A 235 -12.12 -4.49 9.46
N GLU A 236 -10.95 -5.04 9.13
CA GLU A 236 -10.79 -6.42 8.69
C GLU A 236 -9.48 -6.97 9.26
N MET A 237 -9.57 -8.19 9.78
CA MET A 237 -8.41 -8.96 10.26
C MET A 237 -8.39 -10.34 9.60
N ASP A 238 -7.19 -10.81 9.24
CA ASP A 238 -6.96 -12.17 8.75
C ASP A 238 -5.73 -12.77 9.43
N GLY A 239 -5.91 -13.91 10.10
CA GLY A 239 -4.82 -14.61 10.80
C GLY A 239 -4.05 -13.73 11.80
N GLY A 240 -4.72 -12.77 12.45
CA GLY A 240 -4.10 -11.81 13.37
C GLY A 240 -3.38 -10.63 12.69
N LYS A 241 -3.48 -10.50 11.36
CA LYS A 241 -2.97 -9.35 10.61
C LYS A 241 -4.08 -8.34 10.36
N TRP A 242 -3.76 -7.06 10.54
CA TRP A 242 -4.67 -5.95 10.24
C TRP A 242 -4.71 -5.69 8.73
N LEU A 243 -5.61 -6.35 8.01
CA LEU A 243 -5.77 -6.12 6.56
C LEU A 243 -6.17 -4.68 6.26
N THR A 244 -6.93 -4.03 7.15
CA THR A 244 -7.23 -2.59 7.04
C THR A 244 -5.97 -1.74 6.96
N CYS A 245 -4.85 -2.12 7.57
CA CYS A 245 -3.62 -1.32 7.52
C CYS A 245 -3.04 -1.25 6.09
N SER A 246 -3.12 -2.33 5.31
CA SER A 246 -2.69 -2.30 3.90
C SER A 246 -3.65 -1.47 3.05
N VAL A 247 -4.96 -1.54 3.33
CA VAL A 247 -5.97 -0.68 2.68
C VAL A 247 -5.70 0.79 2.98
N LEU A 248 -5.49 1.15 4.25
CA LEU A 248 -5.15 2.52 4.66
C LEU A 248 -3.87 3.01 4.00
N ALA A 249 -2.84 2.16 3.90
CA ALA A 249 -1.63 2.50 3.16
C ALA A 249 -1.95 2.81 1.68
N ARG A 250 -2.74 1.95 1.00
CA ARG A 250 -3.17 2.20 -0.38
C ARG A 250 -3.92 3.53 -0.52
N GLN A 251 -4.94 3.76 0.30
CA GLN A 251 -5.78 4.96 0.21
C GLN A 251 -5.01 6.25 0.53
N LEU A 252 -4.09 6.19 1.51
CA LEU A 252 -3.21 7.31 1.83
C LEU A 252 -2.27 7.65 0.67
N CYS A 253 -1.96 6.69 -0.22
CA CYS A 253 -1.23 6.98 -1.45
C CYS A 253 -1.97 8.00 -2.31
N TYR A 254 -3.27 7.80 -2.54
CA TYR A 254 -4.08 8.71 -3.35
C TYR A 254 -4.23 10.07 -2.67
N ASP A 255 -4.37 10.11 -1.33
CA ASP A 255 -4.34 11.35 -0.56
C ASP A 255 -3.03 12.13 -0.78
N PHE A 256 -1.87 11.46 -0.72
CA PHE A 256 -0.59 12.10 -1.01
C PHE A 256 -0.47 12.56 -2.46
N GLN A 257 -0.99 11.80 -3.42
CA GLN A 257 -1.01 12.22 -4.82
C GLN A 257 -1.79 13.52 -5.02
N VAL A 258 -2.89 13.72 -4.30
CA VAL A 258 -3.60 15.01 -4.27
C VAL A 258 -2.76 16.10 -3.63
N ARG A 259 -2.00 15.80 -2.56
CA ARG A 259 -1.16 16.79 -1.85
C ARG A 259 -0.06 17.37 -2.71
N PHE A 260 0.63 16.55 -3.51
CA PHE A 260 1.71 17.03 -4.36
C PHE A 260 1.26 17.35 -5.80
N GLY A 261 0.08 16.89 -6.20
CA GLY A 261 -0.41 17.04 -7.56
C GLY A 261 -0.51 18.49 -8.01
N ASN A 262 -1.15 19.36 -7.22
CA ASN A 262 -1.63 20.67 -7.69
C ASN A 262 -2.37 20.63 -9.05
N ILE A 263 -2.72 19.43 -9.53
CA ILE A 263 -3.37 19.25 -10.81
C ILE A 263 -4.86 19.31 -10.48
N GLU A 264 -5.44 20.49 -10.62
CA GLU A 264 -6.88 20.64 -10.69
C GLU A 264 -7.38 19.75 -11.84
N GLY A 265 -7.94 18.59 -11.50
CA GLY A 265 -8.50 17.62 -12.44
C GLY A 265 -7.53 16.61 -13.07
N GLY A 266 -6.21 16.73 -12.91
CA GLY A 266 -5.27 15.79 -13.56
C GLY A 266 -4.72 14.74 -12.60
N LYS A 267 -5.12 13.49 -12.81
CA LYS A 267 -4.57 12.36 -12.05
C LYS A 267 -3.19 12.03 -12.60
N LEU A 268 -2.29 11.53 -11.76
CA LEU A 268 -1.14 10.79 -12.29
C LEU A 268 -1.65 9.73 -13.27
N PRO A 269 -0.87 9.39 -14.30
CA PRO A 269 -1.15 8.25 -15.17
C PRO A 269 -1.51 7.04 -14.33
N ARG A 270 -2.57 6.32 -14.72
CA ARG A 270 -3.13 5.23 -13.91
C ARG A 270 -2.06 4.23 -13.46
N TRP A 271 -1.16 3.82 -14.35
CA TRP A 271 -0.06 2.91 -14.00
C TRP A 271 0.85 3.43 -12.88
N SER A 272 1.10 4.74 -12.86
CA SER A 272 1.95 5.37 -11.86
C SER A 272 1.19 5.52 -10.55
N SER A 273 -0.06 5.99 -10.62
CA SER A 273 -0.98 6.12 -9.47
C SER A 273 -1.20 4.78 -8.76
N GLU A 274 -1.67 3.77 -9.51
CA GLU A 274 -1.96 2.43 -9.01
C GLU A 274 -0.69 1.67 -8.65
N GLY A 275 0.40 1.85 -9.41
CA GLY A 275 1.69 1.24 -9.09
C GLY A 275 2.26 1.72 -7.75
N LEU A 276 2.19 3.02 -7.48
CA LEU A 276 2.54 3.55 -6.16
C LEU A 276 1.60 3.01 -5.08
N ALA A 277 0.29 3.00 -5.34
CA ALA A 277 -0.70 2.50 -4.40
C ALA A 277 -0.47 1.01 -4.04
N ALA A 278 -0.25 0.16 -5.04
CA ALA A 278 0.05 -1.27 -4.88
C ALA A 278 1.41 -1.52 -4.18
N LEU A 279 2.41 -0.67 -4.44
CA LEU A 279 3.68 -0.73 -3.71
C LEU A 279 3.49 -0.44 -2.22
N PHE A 280 2.77 0.62 -1.88
CA PHE A 280 2.55 0.98 -0.49
C PHE A 280 1.57 0.06 0.23
N GLU A 281 0.64 -0.57 -0.49
CA GLU A 281 -0.20 -1.64 0.06
C GLU A 281 0.65 -2.82 0.58
N GLY A 282 1.85 -3.02 0.01
CA GLY A 282 2.82 -4.03 0.45
C GLY A 282 3.74 -3.61 1.60
N VAL A 283 3.53 -2.46 2.24
CA VAL A 283 4.38 -2.03 3.38
C VAL A 283 4.25 -2.97 4.57
N GLU A 284 5.37 -3.16 5.25
CA GLU A 284 5.39 -3.79 6.56
C GLU A 284 5.36 -2.72 7.65
N ILE A 285 4.46 -2.88 8.61
CA ILE A 285 4.34 -2.00 9.78
C ILE A 285 4.70 -2.82 11.02
N SER A 286 5.81 -2.47 11.67
CA SER A 286 6.23 -3.14 12.90
C SER A 286 5.30 -2.83 14.07
N LYS A 287 5.44 -3.58 15.17
CA LYS A 287 4.72 -3.33 16.43
C LYS A 287 4.95 -1.92 17.00
N ASP A 288 6.11 -1.34 16.72
CA ASP A 288 6.49 0.02 17.13
C ASP A 288 6.14 1.09 16.06
N PHE A 289 5.27 0.75 15.11
CA PHE A 289 4.84 1.61 14.02
C PHE A 289 5.99 2.10 13.13
N LYS A 290 7.03 1.27 12.94
CA LYS A 290 8.05 1.52 11.91
C LYS A 290 7.54 0.97 10.57
N VAL A 291 7.49 1.83 9.56
CA VAL A 291 7.04 1.46 8.20
C VAL A 291 8.25 1.15 7.32
N SER A 292 8.26 -0.05 6.74
CA SER A 292 9.28 -0.53 5.81
C SER A 292 8.66 -0.81 4.44
N LEU A 293 9.30 -0.34 3.37
CA LEU A 293 8.96 -0.74 2.00
C LEU A 293 9.74 -2.01 1.68
N THR A 294 9.04 -3.13 1.54
CA THR A 294 9.65 -4.45 1.25
C THR A 294 9.52 -4.86 -0.22
N GLY A 295 8.69 -4.14 -0.98
CA GLY A 295 8.45 -4.36 -2.41
C GLY A 295 6.99 -4.74 -2.67
N PRO A 296 6.69 -5.34 -3.83
CA PRO A 296 5.36 -5.86 -4.13
C PRO A 296 4.94 -6.94 -3.12
N ARG A 297 3.65 -7.03 -2.85
CA ARG A 297 3.08 -8.08 -1.98
C ARG A 297 3.49 -9.47 -2.48
N LYS A 298 3.70 -10.41 -1.55
CA LYS A 298 4.09 -11.80 -1.86
C LYS A 298 3.19 -12.43 -2.92
N ASN A 299 1.87 -12.34 -2.75
CA ASN A 299 0.91 -12.92 -3.69
C ASN A 299 0.94 -12.24 -5.06
N SER A 300 1.10 -10.91 -5.09
CA SER A 300 1.25 -10.13 -6.33
C SER A 300 2.51 -10.51 -7.09
N LEU A 301 3.65 -10.64 -6.40
CA LEU A 301 4.92 -11.05 -7.01
C LEU A 301 4.88 -12.51 -7.49
N ALA A 302 4.30 -13.42 -6.70
CA ALA A 302 4.15 -14.81 -7.08
C ALA A 302 3.25 -14.97 -8.33
N ALA A 303 2.13 -14.24 -8.38
CA ALA A 303 1.26 -14.21 -9.56
C ALA A 303 2.00 -13.64 -10.78
N LEU A 304 2.72 -12.53 -10.62
CA LEU A 304 3.47 -11.91 -11.69
C LEU A 304 4.57 -12.83 -12.26
N LYS A 305 5.32 -13.53 -11.39
CA LYS A 305 6.33 -14.51 -11.82
C LYS A 305 5.69 -15.64 -12.61
N LYS A 306 4.58 -16.20 -12.12
CA LYS A 306 3.83 -17.25 -12.82
C LYS A 306 3.34 -16.76 -14.18
N ASP A 307 2.83 -15.54 -14.27
CA ASP A 307 2.38 -14.97 -15.54
C ASP A 307 3.55 -14.74 -16.49
N ALA A 308 4.70 -14.28 -15.99
CA ALA A 308 5.92 -14.09 -16.78
C ALA A 308 6.48 -15.41 -17.31
N ASP A 309 6.50 -16.47 -16.49
CA ASP A 309 6.96 -17.81 -16.90
C ASP A 309 6.08 -18.42 -18.01
N ASN A 310 4.79 -18.09 -18.00
CA ASN A 310 3.83 -18.53 -19.02
C ASN A 310 3.71 -17.57 -20.21
N ASN A 311 4.51 -16.49 -20.25
CA ASN A 311 4.40 -15.41 -21.25
C ASN A 311 2.99 -14.81 -21.34
N GLN A 312 2.30 -14.70 -20.20
CA GLN A 312 0.94 -14.17 -20.02
C GLN A 312 0.91 -12.87 -19.20
N HIS A 313 2.08 -12.33 -18.83
CA HIS A 313 2.17 -11.10 -18.05
C HIS A 313 1.67 -9.89 -18.85
N VAL A 314 1.20 -8.86 -18.15
CA VAL A 314 0.90 -7.57 -18.76
C VAL A 314 2.22 -6.90 -19.10
N THR A 315 2.47 -6.64 -20.39
CA THR A 315 3.68 -5.93 -20.83
C THR A 315 3.66 -4.49 -20.32
N VAL A 316 4.84 -3.87 -20.18
CA VAL A 316 4.97 -2.47 -19.73
C VAL A 316 4.20 -1.57 -20.71
N LYS A 317 4.34 -1.79 -22.01
CA LYS A 317 3.62 -1.04 -23.04
C LYS A 317 2.10 -1.19 -22.90
N LYS A 318 1.58 -2.39 -22.64
CA LYS A 318 0.14 -2.61 -22.42
C LYS A 318 -0.33 -1.88 -21.16
N MET A 319 0.41 -2.00 -20.06
CA MET A 319 0.10 -1.31 -18.80
C MET A 319 0.09 0.22 -18.96
N LEU A 320 1.04 0.81 -19.68
CA LEU A 320 1.11 2.26 -19.90
C LEU A 320 -0.10 2.82 -20.68
N ASN A 321 -0.76 1.99 -21.49
CA ASN A 321 -1.88 2.38 -22.35
C ASN A 321 -3.25 1.93 -21.82
N ALA A 322 -3.28 1.11 -20.77
CA ALA A 322 -4.51 0.49 -20.28
C ALA A 322 -5.51 1.54 -19.76
N GLY A 323 -6.71 1.53 -20.35
CA GLY A 323 -7.81 2.39 -19.94
C GLY A 323 -8.58 1.87 -18.72
N SER A 324 -9.63 2.60 -18.32
CA SER A 324 -10.39 2.25 -17.12
C SER A 324 -10.98 0.85 -17.11
N LYS A 325 -11.49 0.41 -18.27
CA LYS A 325 -12.18 -0.86 -18.49
C LYS A 325 -11.25 -2.06 -18.67
N GLU A 326 -9.99 -1.82 -19.03
CA GLU A 326 -9.00 -2.87 -19.30
C GLU A 326 -8.15 -3.20 -18.06
N TRP A 327 -8.12 -2.28 -17.09
CA TRP A 327 -7.31 -2.39 -15.90
C TRP A 327 -7.86 -3.44 -14.94
N ASP A 328 -7.02 -4.41 -14.58
CA ASP A 328 -7.34 -5.50 -13.66
C ASP A 328 -6.20 -5.72 -12.65
N SER A 329 -6.32 -6.75 -11.81
CA SER A 329 -5.31 -7.08 -10.80
C SER A 329 -3.93 -7.43 -11.38
N ARG A 330 -3.84 -7.89 -12.63
CA ARG A 330 -2.55 -8.16 -13.29
C ARG A 330 -1.84 -6.86 -13.67
N HIS A 331 -2.61 -5.82 -14.03
CA HIS A 331 -2.06 -4.48 -14.23
C HIS A 331 -1.53 -3.91 -12.92
N ASP A 332 -2.24 -4.07 -11.79
CA ASP A 332 -1.77 -3.66 -10.47
C ASP A 332 -0.44 -4.36 -10.08
N ASN A 333 -0.36 -5.68 -10.29
CA ASN A 333 0.86 -6.45 -9.98
C ASN A 333 2.06 -5.97 -10.82
N THR A 334 1.84 -5.74 -12.11
CA THR A 334 2.85 -5.23 -13.05
C THR A 334 3.26 -3.80 -12.66
N ALA A 335 2.30 -2.91 -12.41
CA ALA A 335 2.54 -1.52 -12.06
C ALA A 335 3.31 -1.39 -10.73
N GLY A 336 2.89 -2.12 -9.69
CA GLY A 336 3.53 -2.08 -8.39
C GLY A 336 4.98 -2.57 -8.42
N SER A 337 5.25 -3.65 -9.15
CA SER A 337 6.61 -4.18 -9.30
C SER A 337 7.49 -3.34 -10.22
N PHE A 338 6.93 -2.76 -11.28
CA PHE A 338 7.66 -1.86 -12.17
C PHE A 338 8.05 -0.57 -11.44
N VAL A 339 7.10 0.08 -10.74
CA VAL A 339 7.38 1.26 -9.91
C VAL A 339 8.42 0.94 -8.82
N TRP A 340 8.30 -0.22 -8.17
CA TRP A 340 9.30 -0.68 -7.21
C TRP A 340 10.70 -0.77 -7.80
N TRP A 341 10.84 -1.39 -8.97
CA TRP A 341 12.11 -1.53 -9.66
C TRP A 341 12.73 -0.17 -10.01
N LEU A 342 11.92 0.75 -10.56
CA LEU A 342 12.32 2.12 -10.85
C LEU A 342 12.88 2.82 -9.60
N LEU A 343 12.22 2.65 -8.45
CA LEU A 343 12.61 3.27 -7.19
C LEU A 343 13.80 2.61 -6.48
N LYS A 344 13.89 1.27 -6.50
CA LYS A 344 14.84 0.48 -5.68
C LYS A 344 16.14 0.14 -6.40
N ASP A 345 16.07 -0.36 -7.63
CA ASP A 345 17.16 -1.18 -8.22
C ASP A 345 18.13 -0.41 -9.13
N SER A 346 18.07 0.92 -9.13
CA SER A 346 19.06 1.65 -9.89
C SER A 346 20.40 1.66 -9.15
N LYS A 347 21.28 0.70 -9.47
CA LYS A 347 22.71 0.65 -9.05
C LYS A 347 23.42 2.02 -9.18
N LYS A 348 22.92 2.89 -10.06
CA LYS A 348 23.39 4.27 -10.30
C LYS A 348 22.32 5.35 -10.13
N LYS A 349 21.21 5.08 -9.43
CA LYS A 349 20.03 5.97 -9.34
C LYS A 349 19.37 6.34 -10.70
N LYS A 350 19.80 5.74 -11.81
CA LYS A 350 19.35 6.01 -13.19
C LYS A 350 17.83 5.88 -13.36
N TYR A 351 17.24 4.72 -13.02
CA TYR A 351 15.80 4.51 -13.16
C TYR A 351 14.96 5.30 -12.16
N LYS A 352 15.53 5.58 -10.99
CA LYS A 352 14.91 6.48 -10.04
C LYS A 352 14.84 7.89 -10.63
N ASN A 353 15.93 8.39 -11.20
CA ASN A 353 15.98 9.69 -11.86
C ASN A 353 15.00 9.76 -13.05
N LEU A 354 14.93 8.70 -13.87
CA LEU A 354 13.94 8.58 -14.94
C LEU A 354 12.52 8.79 -14.42
N TYR A 355 12.14 8.06 -13.36
CA TYR A 355 10.79 8.14 -12.81
C TYR A 355 10.51 9.49 -12.14
N GLU A 356 11.47 10.03 -11.37
CA GLU A 356 11.35 11.37 -10.78
C GLU A 356 11.24 12.46 -11.85
N ARG A 357 12.03 12.39 -12.93
CA ARG A 357 11.98 13.33 -14.05
C ARG A 357 10.64 13.26 -14.78
N TYR A 358 10.09 12.06 -14.96
CA TYR A 358 8.76 11.87 -15.52
C TYR A 358 7.68 12.50 -14.64
N LEU A 359 7.65 12.20 -13.34
CA LEU A 359 6.68 12.76 -12.40
C LEU A 359 6.76 14.29 -12.34
N LEU A 360 7.97 14.86 -12.26
CA LEU A 360 8.17 16.31 -12.27
C LEU A 360 7.74 16.95 -13.60
N GLY A 361 7.88 16.24 -14.73
CA GLY A 361 7.37 16.69 -16.02
C GLY A 361 5.85 16.85 -16.01
N ILE A 362 5.14 15.86 -15.44
CA ILE A 362 3.69 15.90 -15.28
C ILE A 362 3.27 17.05 -14.36
N LEU A 363 3.88 17.15 -13.17
CA LEU A 363 3.52 18.14 -12.15
C LEU A 363 3.78 19.59 -12.60
N LYS A 364 4.74 19.81 -13.49
CA LYS A 364 5.02 21.13 -14.08
C LYS A 364 4.11 21.47 -15.27
N GLY A 365 3.09 20.66 -15.55
CA GLY A 365 2.18 20.87 -16.68
C GLY A 365 2.85 20.77 -18.05
N LYS A 366 4.07 20.20 -18.12
CA LYS A 366 4.76 20.00 -19.41
C LYS A 366 4.12 18.89 -20.25
N SER A 367 3.30 18.06 -19.62
CA SER A 367 2.45 17.09 -20.29
C SER A 367 0.98 17.51 -20.15
N ARG A 368 0.35 17.85 -21.28
CA ARG A 368 -1.09 18.18 -21.33
C ARG A 368 -1.98 16.93 -21.28
N SER A 369 -1.41 15.77 -21.55
CA SER A 369 -2.07 14.47 -21.48
C SER A 369 -0.99 13.46 -21.16
N PRO A 370 -0.77 13.10 -19.88
CA PRO A 370 0.32 12.24 -19.48
C PRO A 370 -0.01 10.81 -19.91
N GLY A 371 0.24 10.56 -21.19
CA GLY A 371 0.08 9.26 -21.84
C GLY A 371 1.37 8.46 -21.82
N SER A 372 1.28 7.26 -22.38
CA SER A 372 2.42 6.36 -22.57
C SER A 372 3.59 7.01 -23.33
N GLY A 373 3.30 7.85 -24.32
CA GLY A 373 4.31 8.51 -25.17
C GLY A 373 5.30 9.38 -24.40
N ASP A 374 4.85 10.10 -23.36
CA ASP A 374 5.74 10.97 -22.58
C ASP A 374 6.69 10.15 -21.72
N PHE A 375 6.22 9.04 -21.15
CA PHE A 375 7.09 8.14 -20.41
C PHE A 375 8.15 7.51 -21.34
N ILE A 376 7.74 7.04 -22.51
CA ILE A 376 8.65 6.43 -23.50
C ILE A 376 9.74 7.41 -23.93
N LYS A 377 9.40 8.68 -24.20
CA LYS A 377 10.39 9.72 -24.50
C LYS A 377 11.40 9.91 -23.36
N VAL A 378 10.93 9.98 -22.11
CA VAL A 378 11.82 10.11 -20.95
C VAL A 378 12.70 8.87 -20.77
N VAL A 379 12.19 7.67 -21.09
CA VAL A 379 12.98 6.44 -21.13
C VAL A 379 14.12 6.55 -22.13
N GLU A 380 13.82 6.91 -23.38
CA GLU A 380 14.82 7.08 -24.44
C GLU A 380 15.87 8.14 -24.06
N GLU A 381 15.42 9.32 -23.60
CA GLU A 381 16.31 10.42 -23.20
C GLU A 381 17.24 10.07 -22.03
N VAL A 382 16.72 9.43 -20.98
CA VAL A 382 17.49 9.15 -19.75
C VAL A 382 18.31 7.88 -19.90
N THR A 383 17.85 6.93 -20.71
CA THR A 383 18.45 5.60 -20.75
C THR A 383 19.13 5.22 -22.04
N GLY A 384 18.75 5.83 -23.16
CA GLY A 384 19.14 5.44 -24.51
C GLY A 384 18.50 4.12 -24.96
N LYS A 385 17.45 3.66 -24.28
CA LYS A 385 16.79 2.37 -24.54
C LYS A 385 15.38 2.54 -25.05
N THR A 386 14.89 1.53 -25.75
CA THR A 386 13.48 1.39 -26.08
C THR A 386 12.68 0.95 -24.85
N ILE A 387 11.35 1.03 -24.92
CA ILE A 387 10.49 0.53 -23.84
C ILE A 387 10.54 -0.99 -23.74
N GLU A 388 10.75 -1.69 -24.86
CA GLU A 388 10.90 -3.14 -24.93
C GLU A 388 12.21 -3.61 -24.26
N ASP A 389 13.33 -2.91 -24.47
CA ASP A 389 14.60 -3.18 -23.77
C ASP A 389 14.46 -2.96 -22.26
N LEU A 390 13.77 -1.89 -21.87
CA LEU A 390 13.51 -1.59 -20.46
C LEU A 390 12.63 -2.66 -19.80
N GLU A 391 11.61 -3.15 -20.51
CA GLU A 391 10.78 -4.26 -20.05
C GLU A 391 11.59 -5.56 -19.90
N ALA A 392 12.48 -5.88 -20.83
CA ALA A 392 13.33 -7.07 -20.73
C ALA A 392 14.16 -7.07 -19.44
N GLU A 393 14.82 -5.95 -19.12
CA GLU A 393 15.60 -5.83 -17.88
C GLU A 393 14.75 -5.89 -16.62
N TRP A 394 13.58 -5.24 -16.65
CA TRP A 394 12.64 -5.33 -15.53
C TRP A 394 12.15 -6.77 -15.31
N ARG A 395 11.91 -7.54 -16.37
CA ARG A 395 11.50 -8.95 -16.25
C ARG A 395 12.60 -9.80 -15.63
N GLU A 396 13.85 -9.63 -16.06
CA GLU A 396 14.99 -10.29 -15.44
C GLU A 396 15.07 -9.96 -13.94
N TYR A 397 14.91 -8.68 -13.59
CA TYR A 397 14.84 -8.26 -12.19
C TYR A 397 13.72 -8.96 -11.42
N VAL A 398 12.50 -8.97 -11.95
CA VAL A 398 11.34 -9.64 -11.31
C VAL A 398 11.63 -11.11 -11.07
N GLN A 399 12.24 -11.81 -12.02
CA GLN A 399 12.58 -13.22 -11.86
C GLN A 399 13.60 -13.46 -10.75
N ASP A 400 14.57 -12.57 -10.61
CA ASP A 400 15.59 -12.61 -9.55
C ASP A 400 15.08 -12.17 -8.17
N MET A 401 13.95 -11.46 -8.09
CA MET A 401 13.39 -11.02 -6.81
C MET A 401 13.02 -12.20 -5.91
N LYS A 402 13.48 -12.20 -4.67
CA LYS A 402 13.00 -13.15 -3.65
C LYS A 402 11.58 -12.77 -3.22
N LEU A 403 10.76 -13.77 -2.90
CA LEU A 403 9.45 -13.51 -2.33
C LEU A 403 9.62 -12.94 -0.90
N PRO A 404 8.88 -11.89 -0.53
CA PRO A 404 8.87 -11.39 0.83
C PRO A 404 8.61 -12.53 1.85
N GLY A 405 9.46 -12.61 2.87
CA GLY A 405 9.41 -13.64 3.91
C GLY A 405 10.35 -14.85 3.71
N ASP A 406 10.93 -15.03 2.52
CA ASP A 406 11.85 -16.17 2.28
C ASP A 406 13.25 -15.95 2.91
N ASP A 407 13.59 -14.71 3.29
CA ASP A 407 14.90 -14.33 3.84
C ASP A 407 15.04 -14.44 5.37
N VAL A 408 13.98 -14.80 6.10
CA VAL A 408 13.97 -14.80 7.58
C VAL A 408 14.91 -15.87 8.17
N VAL A 409 15.43 -16.81 7.37
CA VAL A 409 16.38 -17.83 7.86
C VAL A 409 17.85 -17.33 7.83
N GLY A 410 18.16 -16.16 7.25
CA GLY A 410 19.55 -15.81 6.93
C GLY A 410 20.13 -14.48 7.45
N GLN A 411 19.32 -13.49 7.83
CA GLN A 411 19.81 -12.10 7.97
C GLN A 411 19.82 -11.48 9.38
N GLU A 412 19.34 -12.15 10.44
CA GLU A 412 19.50 -11.67 11.83
C GLU A 412 20.88 -11.98 12.45
N ARG A 413 21.92 -12.13 11.62
CA ARG A 413 23.32 -12.17 12.08
C ARG A 413 24.13 -11.12 11.35
N ARG A 414 23.94 -9.85 11.67
CA ARG A 414 24.90 -8.78 11.39
C ARG A 414 24.71 -7.58 12.30
#